data_AF-Q466L8-F1
#
_entry.id   AF-Q466L8-F1
#
_cell.length_a   1.000
_cell.length_b   1.000
_cell.length_c   1.000
_cell.angle_alpha   90.00
_cell.angle_beta   90.00
_cell.angle_gamma   90.00
#
_symmetry.space_group_name_H-M   'P 1'
#
loop_
_entity.id
_entity.type
_entity.pdbx_description
1 polymer ?
#
loop_
_entity_poly.entity_id
_entity_poly.type
_entity_poly.pdbx_seq_one_letter_code
_entity_poly.pdbx_strand_id
1 'polypeptide(L)'
;METLDKPENKISKIVMNKGPSSKTAEGIALHRLRESVRPESERIFYDPYAIYFINPKILEFIRSNPDKSKAEVERYDHFLPGTVNSIVARVRYFDDFVKKSIDEGFEQLIIMGAGYDSRAYRIEGMKKLKVFEVDHPETQSSKIEKVRKIFTSLPDHVSYIPADLAADDLGRKLQDAGYNKSKKTLFLMEGLLYYLSPRLVEIKSYPSY
;
A
#
# COMPACT_ATOMS: atom_id res chain seq x y z
N MET A 1 -25.48 -30.65 -16.04
CA MET A 1 -24.17 -31.05 -15.49
C MET A 1 -23.39 -29.77 -15.27
N GLU A 2 -23.55 -29.17 -14.08
CA GLU A 2 -22.90 -27.91 -13.71
C GLU A 2 -21.39 -28.13 -13.61
N THR A 3 -20.63 -27.40 -14.41
CA THR A 3 -19.18 -27.35 -14.29
C THR A 3 -18.82 -26.61 -13.00
N LEU A 4 -18.47 -27.38 -11.96
CA LEU A 4 -17.88 -26.86 -10.73
C LEU A 4 -16.62 -26.07 -11.09
N ASP A 5 -16.67 -24.75 -10.91
CA ASP A 5 -15.56 -23.83 -11.17
C ASP A 5 -14.39 -24.21 -10.24
N LYS A 6 -13.23 -24.55 -10.84
CA LYS A 6 -12.03 -25.00 -10.10
C LYS A 6 -11.64 -23.97 -9.02
N PRO A 7 -11.13 -24.38 -7.85
CA PRO A 7 -10.76 -23.44 -6.77
C PRO A 7 -9.75 -22.36 -7.22
N GLU A 8 -8.85 -22.71 -8.14
CA GLU A 8 -7.90 -21.78 -8.79
C GLU A 8 -8.61 -20.66 -9.59
N ASN A 9 -9.75 -20.96 -10.22
CA ASN A 9 -10.58 -19.96 -10.92
C ASN A 9 -11.32 -19.03 -9.94
N LYS A 10 -11.64 -19.49 -8.74
CA LYS A 10 -12.26 -18.65 -7.70
C LYS A 10 -11.25 -17.70 -7.08
N ILE A 11 -10.05 -18.17 -6.75
CA ILE A 11 -8.98 -17.33 -6.18
C ILE A 11 -8.56 -16.26 -7.19
N SER A 12 -8.34 -16.63 -8.45
CA SER A 12 -8.01 -15.68 -9.52
C SER A 12 -9.14 -14.67 -9.78
N LYS A 13 -10.42 -15.08 -9.77
CA LYS A 13 -11.57 -14.14 -9.87
C LYS A 13 -11.69 -13.20 -8.67
N ILE A 14 -11.35 -13.64 -7.44
CA ILE A 14 -11.36 -12.79 -6.24
C ILE A 14 -10.21 -11.77 -6.28
N VAL A 15 -9.03 -12.19 -6.74
CA VAL A 15 -7.84 -11.32 -6.89
C VAL A 15 -7.98 -10.37 -8.09
N MET A 16 -8.64 -10.81 -9.18
CA MET A 16 -8.80 -10.05 -10.43
C MET A 16 -10.15 -9.32 -10.55
N ASN A 17 -11.01 -9.33 -9.52
CA ASN A 17 -12.20 -8.51 -9.56
C ASN A 17 -11.73 -7.05 -9.50
N LYS A 18 -11.71 -6.39 -10.67
CA LYS A 18 -11.39 -4.98 -10.89
C LYS A 18 -12.43 -4.08 -10.21
N GLY A 19 -12.55 -4.18 -8.88
CA GLY A 19 -13.03 -3.06 -8.09
C GLY A 19 -12.05 -1.90 -8.26
N PRO A 20 -12.48 -0.65 -8.02
CA PRO A 20 -11.56 0.47 -8.06
C PRO A 20 -10.39 0.17 -7.12
N SER A 21 -9.16 0.43 -7.56
CA SER A 21 -7.91 0.09 -6.84
C SER A 21 -7.90 0.59 -5.38
N SER A 22 -8.72 1.59 -5.09
CA SER A 22 -9.02 2.09 -3.75
C SER A 22 -9.63 1.07 -2.78
N LYS A 23 -10.40 0.06 -3.24
CA LYS A 23 -11.02 -0.96 -2.35
C LYS A 23 -9.99 -1.93 -1.78
N THR A 24 -9.04 -2.40 -2.58
CA THR A 24 -7.95 -3.24 -2.09
C THR A 24 -7.08 -2.45 -1.13
N ALA A 25 -6.75 -1.20 -1.46
CA ALA A 25 -5.99 -0.31 -0.58
C ALA A 25 -6.72 -0.07 0.76
N GLU A 26 -8.04 0.10 0.75
CA GLU A 26 -8.88 0.21 1.95
C GLU A 26 -8.86 -1.09 2.78
N GLY A 27 -8.93 -2.26 2.14
CA GLY A 27 -8.80 -3.55 2.82
C GLY A 27 -7.46 -3.71 3.53
N ILE A 28 -6.36 -3.34 2.87
CA ILE A 28 -5.02 -3.34 3.51
C ILE A 28 -4.96 -2.32 4.65
N ALA A 29 -5.52 -1.12 4.49
CA ALA A 29 -5.62 -0.15 5.58
C ALA A 29 -6.41 -0.69 6.78
N LEU A 30 -7.49 -1.45 6.55
CA LEU A 30 -8.25 -2.11 7.62
C LEU A 30 -7.41 -3.15 8.37
N HIS A 31 -6.57 -3.94 7.69
CA HIS A 31 -5.62 -4.84 8.36
C HIS A 31 -4.61 -4.07 9.21
N ARG A 32 -4.09 -2.94 8.71
CA ARG A 32 -3.17 -2.09 9.48
C ARG A 32 -3.85 -1.44 10.69
N LEU A 33 -5.12 -1.04 10.57
CA LEU A 33 -5.90 -0.55 11.70
C LEU A 33 -6.08 -1.65 12.75
N ARG A 34 -6.48 -2.86 12.35
CA ARG A 34 -6.65 -4.01 13.25
C ARG A 34 -5.39 -4.33 14.04
N GLU A 35 -4.24 -4.27 13.40
CA GLU A 35 -2.96 -4.45 14.07
C GLU A 35 -2.64 -3.29 15.04
N SER A 36 -2.93 -2.06 14.62
CA SER A 36 -2.61 -0.85 15.39
C SER A 36 -3.44 -0.66 16.66
N VAL A 37 -4.63 -1.29 16.74
CA VAL A 37 -5.50 -1.26 17.92
C VAL A 37 -5.21 -2.39 18.92
N ARG A 38 -4.31 -3.33 18.58
CA ARG A 38 -3.85 -4.34 19.53
C ARG A 38 -3.07 -3.69 20.68
N PRO A 39 -3.00 -4.33 21.85
CA PRO A 39 -2.12 -3.88 22.93
C PRO A 39 -0.69 -3.65 22.43
N GLU A 40 -0.01 -2.63 22.96
CA GLU A 40 1.34 -2.29 22.51
C GLU A 40 2.34 -3.44 22.69
N SER A 41 2.16 -4.26 23.72
CA SER A 41 2.96 -5.46 23.96
C SER A 41 2.76 -6.58 22.94
N GLU A 42 1.71 -6.50 22.12
CA GLU A 42 1.34 -7.53 21.15
C GLU A 42 1.45 -7.08 19.69
N ARG A 43 1.28 -5.78 19.42
CA ARG A 43 1.31 -5.26 18.05
C ARG A 43 2.70 -5.36 17.43
N ILE A 44 2.75 -5.74 16.17
CA ILE A 44 3.98 -5.88 15.38
C ILE A 44 4.42 -4.54 14.78
N PHE A 45 3.46 -3.67 14.45
CA PHE A 45 3.69 -2.29 14.01
C PHE A 45 2.53 -1.39 14.44
N TYR A 46 2.73 -0.08 14.28
CA TYR A 46 1.70 0.92 14.52
C TYR A 46 1.54 1.84 13.30
N ASP A 47 0.30 1.98 12.86
CA ASP A 47 -0.14 2.89 11.80
C ASP A 47 -1.30 3.77 12.33
N PRO A 48 -1.00 4.94 12.91
CA PRO A 48 -2.03 5.83 13.45
C PRO A 48 -2.97 6.38 12.39
N TYR A 49 -2.58 6.33 11.11
CA TYR A 49 -3.33 6.97 10.03
C TYR A 49 -4.26 6.01 9.29
N ALA A 50 -4.11 4.69 9.49
CA ALA A 50 -4.91 3.66 8.82
C ALA A 50 -6.43 3.91 8.92
N ILE A 51 -6.91 4.39 10.08
CA ILE A 51 -8.32 4.66 10.33
C ILE A 51 -8.93 5.67 9.35
N TYR A 52 -8.17 6.68 8.91
CA TYR A 52 -8.67 7.75 8.03
C TYR A 52 -8.82 7.30 6.57
N PHE A 53 -8.21 6.16 6.22
CA PHE A 53 -8.27 5.56 4.90
C PHE A 53 -9.42 4.57 4.74
N ILE A 54 -10.23 4.37 5.79
CA ILE A 54 -11.36 3.45 5.79
C ILE A 54 -12.67 4.23 5.71
N ASN A 55 -13.61 3.72 4.93
CA ASN A 55 -14.95 4.25 4.82
C ASN A 55 -15.61 4.30 6.21
N PRO A 56 -16.11 5.47 6.66
CA PRO A 56 -16.76 5.60 7.97
C PRO A 56 -17.90 4.61 8.20
N LYS A 57 -18.63 4.19 7.15
CA LYS A 57 -19.70 3.18 7.26
C LYS A 57 -19.16 1.80 7.65
N ILE A 58 -17.96 1.45 7.20
CA ILE A 58 -17.29 0.19 7.60
C ILE A 58 -16.91 0.27 9.09
N LEU A 59 -16.35 1.40 9.53
CA LEU A 59 -16.00 1.60 10.93
C LEU A 59 -17.24 1.57 11.84
N GLU A 60 -18.33 2.23 11.42
CA GLU A 60 -19.61 2.22 12.13
C GLU A 60 -20.20 0.81 12.21
N PHE A 61 -20.15 0.05 11.12
CA PHE A 61 -20.59 -1.34 11.10
C PHE A 61 -19.80 -2.19 12.10
N ILE A 62 -18.46 -2.08 12.10
CA ILE A 62 -17.58 -2.81 13.01
C ILE A 62 -17.91 -2.46 14.46
N ARG A 63 -18.03 -1.16 14.76
CA ARG A 63 -18.37 -0.66 16.10
C ARG A 63 -19.73 -1.16 16.58
N SER A 64 -20.71 -1.23 15.69
CA SER A 64 -22.09 -1.63 16.02
C SER A 64 -22.29 -3.14 16.02
N ASN A 65 -21.37 -3.91 15.43
CA ASN A 65 -21.48 -5.36 15.28
C ASN A 65 -20.12 -6.07 15.56
N PRO A 66 -19.57 -5.97 16.78
CA PRO A 66 -18.25 -6.52 17.09
C PRO A 66 -18.18 -8.05 16.89
N ASP A 67 -19.18 -8.80 17.36
CA ASP A 67 -19.20 -10.27 17.24
C ASP A 67 -19.29 -10.72 15.78
N LYS A 68 -20.14 -10.07 14.96
CA LYS A 68 -20.23 -10.38 13.53
C LYS A 68 -18.91 -10.06 12.81
N SER A 69 -18.28 -8.95 13.18
CA SER A 69 -17.00 -8.55 12.61
C SER A 69 -15.91 -9.55 12.97
N LYS A 70 -15.88 -10.02 14.22
CA LYS A 70 -14.96 -11.06 14.69
C LYS A 70 -15.17 -12.37 13.94
N ALA A 71 -16.42 -12.84 13.83
CA ALA A 71 -16.76 -14.05 13.09
C ALA A 71 -16.37 -13.95 11.61
N GLU A 72 -16.48 -12.76 11.00
CA GLU A 72 -16.04 -12.56 9.61
C GLU A 72 -14.52 -12.65 9.46
N VAL A 73 -13.76 -12.13 10.43
CA VAL A 73 -12.29 -12.30 10.44
C VAL A 73 -11.91 -13.77 10.57
N GLU A 74 -12.55 -14.49 11.50
CA GLU A 74 -12.31 -15.93 11.70
C GLU A 74 -12.65 -16.74 10.44
N ARG A 75 -13.76 -16.42 9.76
CA ARG A 75 -14.11 -17.03 8.47
C ARG A 75 -13.07 -16.74 7.39
N TYR A 76 -12.60 -15.51 7.30
CA TYR A 76 -11.59 -15.12 6.33
C TYR A 76 -10.26 -15.84 6.57
N ASP A 77 -9.82 -15.92 7.82
CA ASP A 77 -8.60 -16.64 8.19
C ASP A 77 -8.75 -18.15 7.97
N HIS A 78 -9.92 -18.74 8.22
CA HIS A 78 -10.17 -20.14 7.89
C HIS A 78 -10.12 -20.42 6.38
N PHE A 79 -10.66 -19.51 5.55
CA PHE A 79 -10.68 -19.66 4.10
C PHE A 79 -9.31 -19.41 3.45
N LEU A 80 -8.53 -18.48 4.00
CA LEU A 80 -7.18 -18.14 3.52
C LEU A 80 -6.17 -18.10 4.69
N PRO A 81 -5.81 -19.26 5.25
CA PRO A 81 -4.96 -19.36 6.43
C PRO A 81 -3.67 -18.57 6.30
N GLY A 82 -3.38 -17.74 7.31
CA GLY A 82 -2.12 -17.00 7.40
C GLY A 82 -2.07 -15.74 6.52
N THR A 83 -3.12 -15.40 5.77
CA THR A 83 -3.14 -14.18 4.95
C THR A 83 -3.02 -12.91 5.79
N VAL A 84 -3.73 -12.86 6.93
CA VAL A 84 -3.64 -11.72 7.86
C VAL A 84 -2.23 -11.58 8.41
N ASN A 85 -1.64 -12.68 8.89
CA ASN A 85 -0.27 -12.68 9.43
C ASN A 85 0.77 -12.31 8.36
N SER A 86 0.57 -12.77 7.12
CA SER A 86 1.42 -12.39 5.99
C SER A 86 1.36 -10.89 5.70
N ILE A 87 0.17 -10.28 5.71
CA ILE A 87 0.03 -8.82 5.56
C ILE A 87 0.74 -8.08 6.69
N VAL A 88 0.57 -8.54 7.94
CA VAL A 88 1.19 -7.89 9.10
C VAL A 88 2.72 -7.98 9.02
N ALA A 89 3.26 -9.18 8.77
CA ALA A 89 4.68 -9.40 8.60
C ALA A 89 5.26 -8.62 7.42
N ARG A 90 4.53 -8.54 6.30
CA ARG A 90 4.93 -7.77 5.12
C ARG A 90 5.04 -6.28 5.42
N VAL A 91 4.05 -5.69 6.09
CA VAL A 91 4.10 -4.28 6.47
C VAL A 91 5.32 -4.00 7.36
N ARG A 92 5.56 -4.86 8.37
CA ARG A 92 6.70 -4.74 9.27
C ARG A 92 8.04 -4.87 8.54
N TYR A 93 8.17 -5.85 7.65
CA TYR A 93 9.38 -6.07 6.86
C TYR A 93 9.75 -4.82 6.05
N PHE A 94 8.79 -4.25 5.33
CA PHE A 94 9.03 -3.04 4.54
C PHE A 94 9.28 -1.81 5.43
N ASP A 95 8.65 -1.70 6.60
CA ASP A 95 8.95 -0.62 7.56
C ASP A 95 10.40 -0.68 8.03
N ASP A 96 10.88 -1.87 8.41
CA ASP A 96 12.25 -2.07 8.87
C ASP A 96 13.25 -1.80 7.74
N PHE A 97 12.92 -2.20 6.51
CA PHE A 97 13.74 -1.91 5.33
C PHE A 97 13.83 -0.41 5.05
N VAL A 98 12.70 0.31 5.10
CA VAL A 98 12.67 1.77 4.91
C VAL A 98 13.48 2.48 5.99
N LYS A 99 13.30 2.11 7.27
CA LYS A 99 14.07 2.69 8.39
C LYS A 99 15.57 2.48 8.19
N LYS A 100 15.98 1.26 7.87
CA LYS A 100 17.38 0.93 7.57
C LYS A 100 17.92 1.78 6.40
N SER A 101 17.14 1.97 5.34
CA SER A 101 17.55 2.82 4.21
C SER A 101 17.71 4.29 4.62
N ILE A 102 16.89 4.82 5.53
CA ILE A 102 17.09 6.17 6.08
C ILE A 102 18.45 6.25 6.80
N ASP A 103 18.77 5.25 7.63
CA ASP A 103 20.04 5.19 8.37
C ASP A 103 21.26 5.02 7.44
N GLU A 104 21.08 4.35 6.30
CA GLU A 104 22.10 4.18 5.25
C GLU A 104 22.22 5.38 4.30
N GLY A 105 21.58 6.50 4.61
CA GLY A 105 21.71 7.76 3.87
C GLY A 105 21.02 7.77 2.51
N PHE A 106 19.95 6.99 2.33
CA PHE A 106 19.08 7.16 1.16
C PHE A 106 18.42 8.54 1.19
N GLU A 107 18.34 9.18 0.02
CA GLU A 107 17.81 10.53 -0.12
C GLU A 107 16.42 10.55 -0.75
N GLN A 108 16.04 9.46 -1.42
CA GLN A 108 14.78 9.36 -2.14
C GLN A 108 14.09 8.02 -1.89
N LEU A 109 12.77 8.05 -1.77
CA LEU A 109 11.91 6.87 -1.68
C LEU A 109 10.84 6.95 -2.77
N ILE A 110 10.73 5.94 -3.62
CA ILE A 110 9.65 5.80 -4.59
C ILE A 110 8.77 4.65 -4.14
N ILE A 111 7.50 4.94 -3.82
CA ILE A 111 6.49 3.94 -3.49
C ILE A 111 5.60 3.77 -4.72
N MET A 112 5.71 2.63 -5.40
CA MET A 112 4.89 2.29 -6.56
C MET A 112 3.66 1.50 -6.14
N GLY A 113 2.48 1.91 -6.61
CA GLY A 113 1.22 1.39 -6.11
C GLY A 113 1.01 1.84 -4.66
N ALA A 114 1.24 3.12 -4.38
CA ALA A 114 1.25 3.66 -3.03
C ALA A 114 -0.07 3.48 -2.26
N GLY A 115 -1.19 3.23 -2.94
CA GLY A 115 -2.50 2.97 -2.37
C GLY A 115 -2.81 3.93 -1.24
N TYR A 116 -3.07 3.38 -0.05
CA TYR A 116 -3.19 4.13 1.20
C TYR A 116 -2.00 3.94 2.14
N ASP A 117 -0.81 3.62 1.63
CA ASP A 117 0.44 3.60 2.40
C ASP A 117 0.63 4.90 3.19
N SER A 118 0.92 4.79 4.48
CA SER A 118 1.10 5.91 5.39
C SER A 118 2.54 6.12 5.87
N ARG A 119 3.51 5.33 5.36
CA ARG A 119 4.92 5.34 5.79
C ARG A 119 5.55 6.73 5.73
N ALA A 120 5.28 7.48 4.67
CA ALA A 120 5.75 8.84 4.49
C ALA A 120 5.37 9.79 5.64
N TYR A 121 4.32 9.45 6.40
CA TYR A 121 3.78 10.27 7.48
C TYR A 121 4.05 9.70 8.88
N ARG A 122 4.31 8.38 9.02
CA ARG A 122 4.44 7.72 10.33
C ARG A 122 5.84 7.20 10.65
N ILE A 123 6.70 6.97 9.66
CA ILE A 123 8.08 6.52 9.92
C ILE A 123 8.92 7.74 10.28
N GLU A 124 9.62 7.65 11.41
CA GLU A 124 10.56 8.68 11.85
C GLU A 124 11.70 8.84 10.83
N GLY A 125 12.14 10.08 10.61
CA GLY A 125 13.22 10.38 9.66
C GLY A 125 12.76 10.54 8.20
N MET A 126 11.51 10.23 7.85
CA MET A 126 11.01 10.37 6.47
C MET A 126 11.13 11.77 5.88
N LYS A 127 11.10 12.82 6.72
CA LYS A 127 11.30 14.22 6.28
C LYS A 127 12.69 14.49 5.70
N LYS A 128 13.68 13.60 5.94
CA LYS A 128 15.03 13.67 5.36
C LYS A 128 15.06 13.20 3.90
N LEU A 129 14.04 12.47 3.45
CA LEU A 129 13.94 11.91 2.11
C LEU A 129 12.93 12.70 1.28
N LYS A 130 13.18 12.79 -0.03
CA LYS A 130 12.11 13.13 -0.98
C LYS A 130 11.34 11.86 -1.34
N VAL A 131 10.06 11.82 -0.97
CA VAL A 131 9.17 10.69 -1.21
C VAL A 131 8.37 10.95 -2.47
N PHE A 132 8.29 9.96 -3.35
CA PHE A 132 7.46 9.96 -4.54
C PHE A 132 6.46 8.83 -4.39
N GLU A 133 5.18 9.18 -4.27
CA GLU A 133 4.11 8.20 -4.26
C GLU A 133 3.52 8.13 -5.66
N VAL A 134 3.55 6.94 -6.26
CA VAL A 134 3.04 6.68 -7.60
C VAL A 134 1.82 5.77 -7.47
N ASP A 135 0.67 6.22 -7.94
CA ASP A 135 -0.53 5.41 -8.01
C ASP A 135 -1.48 5.92 -9.11
N HIS A 136 -2.50 5.12 -9.42
CA HIS A 136 -3.55 5.47 -10.36
C HIS A 136 -4.22 6.80 -9.95
N PRO A 137 -4.55 7.70 -10.90
CA PRO A 137 -5.08 9.04 -10.61
C PRO A 137 -6.27 9.07 -9.64
N GLU A 138 -7.18 8.11 -9.75
CA GLU A 138 -8.36 8.02 -8.86
C GLU A 138 -7.97 7.74 -7.40
N THR A 139 -7.14 6.73 -7.16
CA THR A 139 -6.65 6.38 -5.82
C THR A 139 -5.78 7.49 -5.25
N GLN A 140 -4.94 8.09 -6.09
CA GLN A 140 -4.07 9.19 -5.69
C GLN A 140 -4.87 10.43 -5.26
N SER A 141 -5.94 10.76 -5.99
CA SER A 141 -6.85 11.85 -5.66
C SER A 141 -7.54 11.61 -4.31
N SER A 142 -8.08 10.40 -4.10
CA SER A 142 -8.72 10.03 -2.82
C SER A 142 -7.75 10.11 -1.64
N LYS A 143 -6.50 9.64 -1.81
CA LYS A 143 -5.46 9.74 -0.79
C LYS A 143 -5.14 11.19 -0.46
N ILE A 144 -4.93 12.05 -1.47
CA ILE A 144 -4.61 13.47 -1.27
C ILE A 144 -5.71 14.16 -0.45
N GLU A 145 -6.98 13.91 -0.75
CA GLU A 145 -8.10 14.47 0.01
C GLU A 145 -8.04 14.04 1.49
N LYS A 146 -7.79 12.75 1.75
CA LYS A 146 -7.66 12.21 3.11
C LYS A 146 -6.44 12.76 3.85
N VAL A 147 -5.28 12.85 3.20
CA VAL A 147 -4.06 13.42 3.78
C VAL A 147 -4.28 14.88 4.17
N ARG A 148 -4.93 15.70 3.31
CA ARG A 148 -5.26 17.09 3.65
C ARG A 148 -6.17 17.19 4.87
N LYS A 149 -7.11 16.26 5.03
CA LYS A 149 -7.96 16.20 6.23
C LYS A 149 -7.18 15.84 7.50
N ILE A 150 -6.13 15.02 7.40
CA ILE A 150 -5.30 14.60 8.54
C ILE A 150 -4.32 15.71 8.94
N PHE A 151 -3.62 16.33 7.98
CA PHE A 151 -2.49 17.23 8.25
C PHE A 151 -2.75 18.70 7.92
N THR A 152 -3.96 19.07 7.50
CA THR A 152 -4.36 20.41 7.02
C THR A 152 -3.70 20.85 5.70
N SER A 153 -2.45 20.44 5.45
CA SER A 153 -1.71 20.62 4.20
C SER A 153 -1.08 19.30 3.75
N LEU A 154 -0.56 19.29 2.51
CA LEU A 154 0.25 18.17 2.04
C LEU A 154 1.68 18.33 2.56
N PRO A 155 2.33 17.27 3.07
CA PRO A 155 3.72 17.36 3.52
C PRO A 155 4.69 17.66 2.36
N ASP A 156 5.56 18.65 2.52
CA ASP A 156 6.46 19.15 1.46
C ASP A 156 7.46 18.09 0.95
N HIS A 157 7.80 17.12 1.79
CA HIS A 157 8.70 16.03 1.45
C HIS A 157 8.05 14.95 0.58
N VAL A 158 6.74 15.02 0.31
CA VAL A 158 6.00 14.05 -0.50
C VAL A 158 5.52 14.66 -1.81
N SER A 159 5.93 14.05 -2.93
CA SER A 159 5.41 14.32 -4.27
C SER A 159 4.44 13.21 -4.67
N TYR A 160 3.19 13.57 -4.97
CA TYR A 160 2.18 12.65 -5.45
C TYR A 160 2.17 12.62 -6.97
N ILE A 161 2.36 11.45 -7.57
CA ILE A 161 2.51 11.25 -9.00
C ILE A 161 1.35 10.38 -9.51
N PRO A 162 0.25 11.00 -9.98
CA PRO A 162 -0.85 10.24 -10.58
C PRO A 162 -0.36 9.63 -11.91
N ALA A 163 -0.31 8.30 -11.97
CA ALA A 163 0.14 7.54 -13.13
C ALA A 163 -0.57 6.19 -13.24
N ASP A 164 -1.00 5.84 -14.45
CA ASP A 164 -1.30 4.45 -14.80
C ASP A 164 0.02 3.75 -15.19
N LEU A 165 0.50 2.85 -14.34
CA LEU A 165 1.74 2.11 -14.54
C LEU A 165 1.73 1.25 -15.83
N ALA A 166 0.56 0.96 -16.40
CA ALA A 166 0.45 0.20 -17.65
C ALA A 166 0.50 1.07 -18.91
N ALA A 167 0.29 2.38 -18.81
CA ALA A 167 0.09 3.25 -19.96
C ALA A 167 1.01 4.49 -19.98
N ASP A 168 1.36 5.02 -18.81
CA ASP A 168 2.08 6.29 -18.69
C ASP A 168 3.62 6.11 -18.72
N ASP A 169 4.32 7.13 -19.20
CA ASP A 169 5.78 7.24 -19.05
C ASP A 169 6.12 7.64 -17.61
N LEU A 170 6.34 6.62 -16.77
CA LEU A 170 6.71 6.79 -15.37
C LEU A 170 8.04 7.54 -15.22
N GLY A 171 9.01 7.30 -16.10
CA GLY A 171 10.33 7.92 -16.04
C GLY A 171 10.24 9.44 -16.24
N ARG A 172 9.42 9.88 -17.18
CA ARG A 172 9.15 11.31 -17.42
C ARG A 172 8.39 11.93 -16.24
N LYS A 173 7.31 11.28 -15.78
CA LYS A 173 6.52 11.78 -14.64
C LYS A 173 7.36 11.93 -13.35
N LEU A 174 8.24 10.97 -13.08
CA LEU A 174 9.18 11.04 -11.96
C LEU A 174 10.13 12.24 -12.10
N GLN A 175 10.74 12.42 -13.28
CA GLN A 175 11.63 13.56 -13.53
C GLN A 175 10.93 14.90 -13.35
N ASP A 176 9.72 15.04 -13.90
CA ASP A 176 8.91 16.26 -13.76
C ASP A 176 8.52 16.52 -12.29
N ALA A 177 8.38 15.47 -11.47
CA ALA A 177 8.12 15.57 -10.04
C ALA A 177 9.39 15.84 -9.19
N GLY A 178 10.57 15.91 -9.81
CA GLY A 178 11.85 16.20 -9.16
C GLY A 178 12.67 14.97 -8.76
N TYR A 179 12.38 13.79 -9.29
CA TYR A 179 13.23 12.61 -9.12
C TYR A 179 14.62 12.85 -9.71
N ASN A 180 15.67 12.67 -8.91
CA ASN A 180 17.05 12.75 -9.37
C ASN A 180 17.74 11.38 -9.38
N LYS A 181 18.06 10.89 -10.58
CA LYS A 181 18.78 9.63 -10.79
C LYS A 181 20.19 9.57 -10.19
N SER A 182 20.80 10.71 -9.84
CA SER A 182 22.13 10.75 -9.22
C SER A 182 22.09 10.52 -7.71
N LYS A 183 20.91 10.48 -7.08
CA LYS A 183 20.74 10.30 -5.65
C LYS A 183 20.39 8.86 -5.30
N LYS A 184 20.84 8.43 -4.12
CA LYS A 184 20.56 7.08 -3.61
C LYS A 184 19.05 6.93 -3.36
N THR A 185 18.41 6.08 -4.16
CA THR A 185 16.96 5.95 -4.21
C THR A 185 16.51 4.54 -3.84
N LEU A 186 15.55 4.44 -2.93
CA LEU A 186 14.86 3.20 -2.59
C LEU A 186 13.59 3.11 -3.44
N PHE A 187 13.41 2.01 -4.17
CA PHE A 187 12.16 1.67 -4.84
C PHE A 187 11.41 0.62 -4.03
N LEU A 188 10.14 0.88 -3.70
CA LEU A 188 9.27 0.02 -2.92
C LEU A 188 8.04 -0.35 -3.74
N MET A 189 7.82 -1.67 -3.92
CA MET A 189 6.67 -2.26 -4.61
C MET A 189 5.98 -3.27 -3.71
N GLU A 190 5.20 -2.80 -2.74
CA GLU A 190 4.45 -3.68 -1.84
C GLU A 190 3.07 -3.98 -2.43
N GLY A 191 2.75 -5.27 -2.61
CA GLY A 191 1.39 -5.66 -3.02
C GLY A 191 1.02 -5.26 -4.46
N LEU A 192 2.00 -5.05 -5.34
CA LEU A 192 1.78 -4.49 -6.68
C LEU A 192 1.96 -5.50 -7.81
N LEU A 193 3.08 -6.23 -7.82
CA LEU A 193 3.57 -6.92 -9.03
C LEU A 193 2.57 -7.91 -9.64
N TYR A 194 1.74 -8.56 -8.84
CA TYR A 194 0.73 -9.51 -9.30
C TYR A 194 -0.50 -8.86 -9.98
N TYR A 195 -0.59 -7.52 -10.01
CA TYR A 195 -1.57 -6.78 -10.79
C TYR A 195 -1.04 -6.30 -12.15
N LEU A 196 0.26 -6.40 -12.38
CA LEU A 196 0.89 -5.97 -13.62
C LEU A 196 1.03 -7.14 -14.58
N SER A 197 0.83 -6.88 -15.88
CA SER A 197 1.10 -7.90 -16.89
C SER A 197 2.60 -8.24 -16.89
N PRO A 198 3.01 -9.51 -17.12
CA PRO A 198 4.42 -9.89 -17.14
C PRO A 198 5.28 -9.03 -18.08
N ARG A 199 4.71 -8.58 -19.21
CA ARG A 199 5.37 -7.69 -20.17
C ARG A 199 5.79 -6.33 -19.56
N LEU A 200 5.03 -5.83 -18.59
CA LEU A 200 5.36 -4.58 -17.89
C LEU A 200 6.45 -4.78 -16.82
N VAL A 201 6.69 -6.02 -16.39
CA VAL A 201 7.67 -6.38 -15.35
C VAL A 201 8.92 -7.02 -15.98
N GLU A 202 9.16 -6.75 -17.27
CA GLU A 202 10.35 -7.27 -17.96
C GLU A 202 11.62 -6.68 -17.34
N ILE A 203 12.46 -7.55 -16.81
CA ILE A 203 13.85 -7.23 -16.49
C ILE A 203 14.58 -7.17 -17.83
N LYS A 204 14.70 -5.97 -18.40
CA LYS A 204 15.66 -5.75 -19.49
C LYS A 204 17.05 -5.91 -18.87
N SER A 205 17.74 -6.99 -19.21
CA SER A 205 19.16 -7.13 -18.94
C SER A 205 19.86 -5.94 -19.58
N TYR A 206 20.29 -4.98 -18.77
CA TYR A 206 21.19 -3.95 -19.25
C TYR A 206 22.51 -4.64 -19.60
N PRO A 207 23.05 -4.45 -20.82
CA PRO A 207 24.37 -4.95 -21.14
C PRO A 207 25.36 -4.35 -20.14
N SER A 208 26.15 -5.21 -19.52
CA SER A 208 27.24 -4.83 -18.62
C SER A 208 28.10 -3.76 -19.29
N TYR A 209 28.31 -2.64 -18.59
CA TYR A 209 29.26 -1.60 -19.00
C TYR A 209 30.68 -2.13 -19.06
#